data_AF-A0A6D2KRZ2-F1
#
_entry.id   AF-A0A6D2KRZ2-F1
#
_cell.length_a   1.000
_cell.length_b   1.000
_cell.length_c   1.000
_cell.angle_alpha   90.00
_cell.angle_beta   90.00
_cell.angle_gamma   90.00
#
_symmetry.space_group_name_H-M   'P 1'
#
loop_
_entity.id
_entity.type
_entity.pdbx_description
1 polymer ?
#
loop_
_entity_poly.entity_id
_entity_poly.type
_entity_poly.pdbx_seq_one_letter_code
_entity_poly.pdbx_strand_id
1 'polypeptide(L)'
;MELGKSIEMQNEVAVILTKHVIATVANGSNFVFSPISINLLLCLIAAGSSCVTKQEITSFLKLPSSDHLNSFLAKTVSVLLADGSIKRSDLRLSMANSVWID
;
A
#
# COMPACT_ATOMS: atom_id res chain seq x y z
N MET A 1 4.71 1.04 15.75
CA MET A 1 4.20 -0.35 15.60
C MET A 1 5.32 -1.27 15.14
N GLU A 2 5.36 -2.49 15.69
CA GLU A 2 6.25 -3.57 15.25
C GLU A 2 6.03 -3.92 13.76
N LEU A 3 7.09 -4.22 13.01
CA LEU A 3 7.01 -4.48 11.57
C LEU A 3 6.05 -5.63 11.24
N GLY A 4 6.12 -6.73 11.99
CA GLY A 4 5.25 -7.91 11.78
C GLY A 4 3.77 -7.55 11.87
N LYS A 5 3.36 -6.79 12.89
CA LYS A 5 1.98 -6.33 13.05
C LYS A 5 1.53 -5.43 11.90
N SER A 6 2.42 -4.57 11.40
CA SER A 6 2.12 -3.74 10.23
C SER A 6 1.85 -4.59 8.99
N ILE A 7 2.63 -5.65 8.78
CA ILE A 7 2.47 -6.55 7.64
C ILE A 7 1.15 -7.33 7.75
N GLU A 8 0.82 -7.84 8.93
CA GLU A 8 -0.45 -8.52 9.19
C GLU A 8 -1.66 -7.64 8.86
N MET A 9 -1.66 -6.39 9.33
CA MET A 9 -2.73 -5.44 9.05
C MET A 9 -2.85 -5.13 7.56
N GLN A 10 -1.73 -4.97 6.85
CA GLN A 10 -1.72 -4.70 5.41
C GLN A 10 -2.20 -5.90 4.59
N ASN A 11 -1.89 -7.12 5.02
CA ASN A 11 -2.43 -8.34 4.41
C ASN A 11 -3.95 -8.43 4.61
N GLU A 12 -4.46 -8.02 5.77
CA GLU A 12 -5.90 -7.97 6.01
C GLU A 12 -6.60 -6.97 5.07
N VAL A 13 -6.03 -5.77 4.90
CA VAL A 13 -6.50 -4.79 3.92
C VAL A 13 -6.47 -5.36 2.50
N ALA A 14 -5.40 -6.07 2.13
CA ALA A 14 -5.29 -6.73 0.84
C ALA A 14 -6.40 -7.78 0.61
N VAL A 15 -6.73 -8.58 1.64
CA VAL A 15 -7.82 -9.56 1.56
C VAL A 15 -9.18 -8.87 1.39
N ILE A 16 -9.44 -7.78 2.14
CA ILE A 16 -10.67 -7.00 2.02
C ILE A 16 -10.82 -6.46 0.59
N LEU A 17 -9.77 -5.83 0.06
CA LEU A 17 -9.76 -5.27 -1.28
C LEU A 17 -9.92 -6.34 -2.35
N THR A 18 -9.24 -7.47 -2.20
CA THR A 18 -9.34 -8.63 -3.12
C THR A 18 -10.78 -9.16 -3.18
N LYS A 19 -11.44 -9.33 -2.02
CA LYS A 19 -12.84 -9.76 -1.96
C LYS A 19 -13.76 -8.77 -2.69
N HIS A 20 -13.53 -7.47 -2.50
CA HIS A 20 -14.31 -6.44 -3.16
C HIS A 20 -14.12 -6.47 -4.69
N VAL A 21 -12.88 -6.58 -5.18
CA VAL A 21 -12.56 -6.68 -6.61
C VAL A 21 -13.19 -7.93 -7.24
N ILE A 22 -13.10 -9.09 -6.59
CA ILE A 22 -13.75 -10.33 -7.07
C ILE A 22 -15.25 -10.13 -7.22
N ALA A 23 -15.90 -9.55 -6.21
CA ALA A 23 -17.35 -9.39 -6.20
C ALA A 23 -17.86 -8.35 -7.22
N THR A 24 -17.04 -7.35 -7.57
CA THR A 24 -17.49 -6.20 -8.37
C THR A 24 -17.05 -6.24 -9.83
N VAL A 25 -15.85 -6.74 -10.11
CA VAL A 25 -15.23 -6.62 -11.44
C VAL A 25 -14.64 -7.92 -11.98
N ALA A 26 -14.31 -8.89 -11.13
CA ALA A 26 -13.60 -10.11 -11.54
C ALA A 26 -14.41 -11.40 -11.35
N ASN A 27 -15.75 -11.32 -11.36
CA ASN A 27 -16.61 -12.49 -11.17
C ASN A 27 -16.39 -13.53 -12.29
N GLY A 28 -15.73 -14.63 -11.96
CA GLY A 28 -15.38 -15.70 -12.91
C GLY A 28 -14.23 -15.38 -13.86
N SER A 29 -13.51 -14.27 -13.65
CA SER A 29 -12.37 -13.85 -14.49
C SER A 29 -11.06 -13.86 -13.70
N ASN A 30 -9.95 -14.14 -14.39
CA ASN A 30 -8.63 -13.95 -13.80
C ASN A 30 -8.38 -12.46 -13.57
N PHE A 31 -7.75 -12.11 -12.45
CA PHE A 31 -7.33 -10.74 -12.15
C PHE A 31 -6.00 -10.75 -11.41
N VAL A 32 -5.23 -9.68 -11.60
CA VAL A 32 -3.99 -9.43 -10.86
C VAL A 32 -3.93 -7.95 -10.54
N PHE A 33 -3.55 -7.62 -9.31
CA PHE A 33 -3.32 -6.26 -8.90
C PHE A 33 -2.28 -6.25 -7.77
N SER A 34 -1.75 -5.07 -7.45
CA SER A 34 -0.77 -4.89 -6.38
C SER A 34 -1.41 -4.14 -5.22
N PRO A 35 -1.84 -4.83 -4.14
CA PRO A 35 -2.41 -4.17 -2.96
C PRO A 35 -1.47 -3.11 -2.37
N ILE A 36 -0.15 -3.39 -2.36
CA ILE A 36 0.85 -2.45 -1.85
C ILE A 36 0.90 -1.16 -2.67
N SER A 37 0.66 -1.22 -3.98
CA SER A 37 0.62 -0.03 -4.84
C SER A 37 -0.57 0.87 -4.52
N ILE A 38 -1.73 0.27 -4.30
CA ILE A 38 -2.94 1.00 -3.93
C ILE A 38 -2.78 1.62 -2.53
N ASN A 39 -2.26 0.86 -1.57
CA ASN A 39 -2.05 1.34 -0.21
C ASN A 39 -1.01 2.47 -0.15
N LEU A 40 0.05 2.43 -0.98
CA LEU A 40 1.03 3.51 -1.09
C LEU A 40 0.38 4.81 -1.57
N LEU A 41 -0.46 4.75 -2.60
CA LEU A 41 -1.19 5.92 -3.10
C LEU A 41 -2.15 6.47 -2.05
N LEU A 42 -2.88 5.60 -1.34
CA LEU A 42 -3.75 6.01 -0.24
C LEU A 42 -2.96 6.67 0.91
N CYS A 43 -1.76 6.19 1.21
CA CYS A 43 -0.87 6.84 2.17
C CYS A 43 -0.48 8.25 1.72
N LEU A 44 -0.17 8.46 0.43
CA LEU A 44 0.14 9.78 -0.13
C LEU A 44 -1.08 10.73 -0.03
N ILE A 45 -2.27 10.24 -0.35
CA ILE A 45 -3.52 11.00 -0.21
C ILE A 45 -3.80 11.35 1.27
N ALA A 46 -3.58 10.40 2.19
CA ALA A 46 -3.73 10.63 3.63
C ALA A 46 -2.69 11.64 4.17
N ALA A 47 -1.48 11.68 3.61
CA ALA A 47 -0.47 12.66 3.97
C ALA A 47 -0.86 14.08 3.52
N GLY A 48 -1.52 14.21 2.36
CA GLY A 48 -2.00 15.49 1.82
C GLY A 48 -3.39 15.94 2.27
N SER A 49 -4.10 15.15 3.10
CA SER A 49 -5.46 15.44 3.55
C SER A 49 -5.54 15.82 5.03
N SER A 50 -6.71 16.28 5.47
CA SER A 50 -6.98 16.74 6.84
C SER A 50 -8.27 16.16 7.43
N CYS A 51 -8.41 16.24 8.75
CA CYS A 51 -9.62 15.91 9.50
C CYS A 51 -10.21 14.53 9.15
N VAL A 52 -11.47 14.49 8.72
CA VAL A 52 -12.26 13.28 8.50
C VAL A 52 -11.65 12.41 7.38
N THR A 53 -11.29 13.01 6.25
CA THR A 53 -10.72 12.27 5.11
C THR A 53 -9.44 11.53 5.51
N LYS A 54 -8.57 12.20 6.25
CA LYS A 54 -7.35 11.56 6.76
C LYS A 54 -7.67 10.41 7.71
N GLN A 55 -8.67 10.58 8.59
CA GLN A 55 -9.09 9.56 9.55
C GLN A 55 -9.70 8.33 8.86
N GLU A 56 -10.53 8.52 7.84
CA GLU A 56 -11.13 7.42 7.08
C GLU A 56 -10.06 6.59 6.36
N ILE A 57 -9.13 7.25 5.67
CA ILE A 57 -8.06 6.56 4.94
C ILE A 57 -7.12 5.83 5.92
N THR A 58 -6.72 6.48 7.01
CA THR A 58 -5.84 5.86 8.01
C THR A 58 -6.51 4.70 8.74
N SER A 59 -7.82 4.78 8.99
CA SER A 59 -8.62 3.68 9.55
C SER A 59 -8.71 2.52 8.59
N PHE A 60 -8.97 2.77 7.31
CA PHE A 60 -8.99 1.74 6.28
C PHE A 60 -7.64 1.03 6.15
N LEU A 61 -6.55 1.80 6.10
CA LEU A 61 -5.19 1.27 6.02
C LEU A 61 -4.71 0.63 7.32
N LYS A 62 -5.48 0.77 8.41
CA LYS A 62 -5.11 0.33 9.75
C LYS A 62 -3.77 0.91 10.22
N LEU A 63 -3.51 2.17 9.87
CA LEU A 63 -2.30 2.92 10.25
C LEU A 63 -2.72 4.07 11.18
N PRO A 64 -2.65 3.90 12.51
CA PRO A 64 -3.40 4.75 13.44
C PRO A 64 -2.86 6.19 13.59
N SER A 65 -1.69 6.52 13.03
CA SER A 65 -1.15 7.88 13.10
C SER A 65 -0.31 8.24 11.88
N SER A 66 -0.04 9.54 11.72
CA SER A 66 0.88 10.07 10.70
C SER A 66 2.27 9.43 10.78
N ASP A 67 2.78 9.17 12.00
CA ASP A 67 4.10 8.54 12.18
C ASP A 67 4.10 7.09 11.69
N HIS A 68 3.01 6.36 11.92
CA HIS A 68 2.84 5.01 11.41
C HIS A 68 2.77 5.00 9.88
N LEU A 69 2.05 5.95 9.30
CA LEU A 69 1.96 6.14 7.86
C LEU A 69 3.34 6.46 7.25
N ASN A 70 4.05 7.44 7.79
CA ASN A 70 5.38 7.84 7.32
C ASN A 70 6.40 6.70 7.48
N SER A 71 6.35 5.97 8.59
CA SER A 71 7.21 4.79 8.81
C SER A 71 6.90 3.67 7.80
N PHE A 72 5.63 3.42 7.52
CA PHE A 72 5.20 2.44 6.52
C PHE A 72 5.66 2.83 5.10
N LEU A 73 5.49 4.09 4.72
CA LEU A 73 6.00 4.63 3.45
C LEU A 73 7.51 4.48 3.35
N ALA A 74 8.27 4.93 4.35
CA ALA A 74 9.73 4.87 4.35
C ALA A 74 10.27 3.43 4.24
N LYS A 75 9.66 2.47 4.96
CA LYS A 75 10.04 1.06 4.88
C LYS A 75 9.72 0.45 3.52
N THR A 76 8.53 0.73 2.98
CA THR A 76 8.12 0.23 1.66
C THR A 76 9.05 0.77 0.57
N VAL A 77 9.34 2.06 0.60
CA VAL A 77 10.30 2.71 -0.32
C VAL A 77 11.70 2.11 -0.14
N SER A 78 12.17 1.88 1.10
CA SER A 78 13.48 1.26 1.35
C SER A 78 13.58 -0.15 0.78
N VAL A 79 12.50 -0.94 0.79
CA VAL A 79 12.49 -2.30 0.22
C VAL A 79 12.43 -2.24 -1.31
N LEU A 80 11.64 -1.32 -1.88
CA LEU A 80 11.53 -1.13 -3.33
C LEU A 80 12.80 -0.56 -3.96
N LEU A 81 13.48 0.34 -3.25
CA LEU A 81 14.73 0.98 -3.67
C LEU A 81 15.98 0.24 -3.19
N ALA A 82 15.83 -0.82 -2.38
CA ALA A 82 16.96 -1.70 -2.08
C ALA A 82 17.41 -2.32 -3.40
N ASP A 83 18.44 -1.70 -3.98
CA ASP A 83 19.04 -2.12 -5.23
C ASP A 83 19.28 -3.63 -5.15
N GLY A 84 18.95 -4.36 -6.22
CA GLY A 84 19.16 -5.80 -6.38
C GLY A 84 20.64 -6.22 -6.27
N SER A 85 21.50 -5.31 -5.81
CA SER A 85 22.87 -5.46 -5.35
C SER A 85 23.11 -6.62 -4.37
N ILE A 86 22.07 -7.22 -3.77
CA ILE A 86 22.17 -8.61 -3.30
C ILE A 86 22.32 -9.48 -4.54
N LYS A 87 23.57 -9.77 -4.91
CA LYS A 87 24.12 -10.56 -6.04
C LYS A 87 23.43 -11.92 -6.37
N ARG A 88 22.10 -12.06 -6.33
CA ARG A 88 21.38 -13.33 -6.49
C ARG A 88 19.87 -13.23 -6.77
N SER A 89 19.33 -12.20 -7.42
CA SER A 89 17.94 -12.24 -7.88
C SER A 89 17.78 -11.71 -9.31
N ASP A 90 17.38 -12.59 -10.23
CA ASP A 90 16.90 -12.22 -11.58
C ASP A 90 15.54 -11.50 -11.53
N LEU A 91 14.97 -11.31 -10.35
CA LEU A 91 13.73 -10.58 -10.11
C LEU A 91 13.93 -9.09 -10.36
N ARG A 92 13.33 -8.58 -11.44
CA ARG A 92 13.19 -7.13 -11.66
C ARG A 92 11.84 -6.67 -11.14
N LEU A 93 11.88 -5.76 -10.15
CA LEU A 93 10.70 -5.08 -9.65
C LEU A 93 10.80 -3.59 -10.01
N SER A 94 9.74 -3.04 -10.60
CA SER A 94 9.62 -1.62 -10.90
C SER A 94 8.21 -1.17 -10.55
N MET A 95 8.08 0.08 -10.10
CA MET A 95 6.83 0.65 -9.65
C MET A 95 6.73 2.09 -10.13
N ALA A 96 5.60 2.46 -10.73
CA ALA A 96 5.32 3.81 -11.17
C ALA A 96 4.15 4.37 -10.36
N ASN A 97 4.40 5.46 -9.62
CA ASN A 97 3.38 6.18 -8.85
C ASN A 97 3.51 7.67 -9.16
N SER A 98 2.40 8.34 -9.47
CA SER A 98 2.37 9.76 -9.81
C SER A 98 1.03 10.37 -9.49
N VAL A 99 1.05 11.68 -9.23
CA VAL A 99 -0.13 12.52 -8.96
C VAL A 99 -0.07 13.68 -9.95
N TRP A 100 -1.19 13.95 -10.62
CA TRP A 100 -1.33 15.06 -11.55
C TRP A 100 -2.40 16.03 -11.03
N ILE A 101 -2.18 17.33 -11.22
CA ILE A 101 -3.05 18.44 -10.83
C ILE A 101 -3.22 19.32 -12.07
N ASP A 102 -4.38 19.95 -12.22
CA ASP A 102 -4.72 20.89 -13.32
C ASP A 102 -3.82 22.14 -13.32
#